data_AF-A0AAD2E531-F1
#
_entry.id   AF-A0AAD2E531-F1
#
_cell.length_a   1.000
_cell.length_b   1.000
_cell.length_c   1.000
_cell.angle_alpha   90.00
_cell.angle_beta   90.00
_cell.angle_gamma   90.00
#
_symmetry.space_group_name_H-M   'P 1'
#
loop_
_entity.id
_entity.type
_entity.pdbx_description
1 polymer ?
#
loop_
_entity_poly.entity_id
_entity_poly.type
_entity_poly.pdbx_seq_one_letter_code
_entity_poly.pdbx_strand_id
1 'polypeptide(L)'
;MAASAQQQRYSNISVGSSLTPSTNSSWLSPSGLYAFGFYNVTNGYAIGIFLAGIPEKTVVWTANRDDAVSPINVVLLLTNDGRLILQHENGDGIVIVNPNTSVASASMLDNGNFVLYKSSQIITWQSFDNPTDTLLPGQHLSVGKDIFSSVSETNPATGIFRLKMQYPVGAEDMKNNAY
;
A
#
# COMPACT_ATOMS: atom_id res chain seq x y z
N MET A 1 5.14 -33.05 -12.17
CA MET A 1 3.80 -32.73 -12.71
C MET A 1 2.93 -32.21 -11.57
N ALA A 2 1.97 -31.34 -11.90
CA ALA A 2 1.08 -30.56 -11.03
C ALA A 2 1.67 -29.22 -10.55
N ALA A 3 1.07 -28.06 -10.79
CA ALA A 3 -0.09 -27.73 -11.61
C ALA A 3 0.05 -26.26 -12.03
N SER A 4 -0.11 -25.98 -13.31
CA SER A 4 -0.46 -24.66 -13.82
C SER A 4 -1.86 -24.32 -13.31
N ALA A 5 -1.95 -23.73 -12.12
CA ALA A 5 -3.18 -23.13 -11.64
C ALA A 5 -3.29 -21.76 -12.30
N GLN A 6 -4.22 -21.65 -13.24
CA GLN A 6 -4.68 -20.39 -13.77
C GLN A 6 -5.03 -19.47 -12.59
N GLN A 7 -4.27 -18.39 -12.47
CA GLN A 7 -4.42 -17.38 -11.44
C GLN A 7 -5.84 -16.82 -11.52
N GLN A 8 -6.65 -17.19 -10.52
CA GLN A 8 -8.03 -16.77 -10.40
C GLN A 8 -8.08 -15.24 -10.44
N ARG A 9 -9.02 -14.73 -11.24
CA ARG A 9 -9.14 -13.32 -11.66
C ARG A 9 -8.81 -12.35 -10.53
N TYR A 10 -7.72 -11.61 -10.72
CA TYR A 10 -7.45 -10.39 -9.97
C TYR A 10 -8.72 -9.53 -9.93
N SER A 11 -9.14 -9.08 -8.74
CA SER A 11 -10.16 -8.04 -8.61
C SER A 11 -9.57 -6.75 -9.19
N ASN A 12 -9.79 -6.56 -10.49
CA ASN A 12 -9.16 -5.50 -11.26
C ASN A 12 -9.86 -4.17 -10.95
N ILE A 13 -9.12 -3.25 -10.34
CA ILE A 13 -9.58 -1.89 -10.00
C ILE A 13 -9.18 -1.01 -11.19
N SER A 14 -10.14 -0.61 -12.02
CA SER A 14 -9.84 0.26 -13.17
C SER A 14 -9.55 1.69 -12.72
N VAL A 15 -8.78 2.43 -13.52
CA VAL A 15 -8.71 3.88 -13.38
C VAL A 15 -10.11 4.51 -13.36
N GLY A 16 -10.26 5.59 -12.61
CA GLY A 16 -11.55 6.21 -12.28
C GLY A 16 -12.27 5.58 -11.09
N SER A 17 -11.81 4.43 -10.58
CA SER A 17 -12.40 3.81 -9.38
C SER A 17 -12.10 4.61 -8.12
N SER A 18 -13.07 4.66 -7.21
CA SER A 18 -12.95 5.41 -5.97
C SER A 18 -13.54 4.69 -4.75
N LEU A 19 -13.04 5.06 -3.58
CA LEU A 19 -13.54 4.65 -2.27
C LEU A 19 -13.92 5.87 -1.44
N THR A 20 -14.86 5.69 -0.52
CA THR A 20 -15.22 6.69 0.50
C THR A 20 -15.18 6.02 1.88
N PRO A 21 -14.91 6.77 2.96
CA PRO A 21 -14.81 6.16 4.29
C PRO A 21 -16.07 5.41 4.76
N SER A 22 -17.27 5.79 4.30
CA SER A 22 -18.54 5.35 4.87
C SER A 22 -19.39 4.39 4.02
N THR A 23 -19.23 4.36 2.69
CA THR A 23 -20.11 3.54 1.82
C THR A 23 -19.38 2.38 1.15
N ASN A 24 -18.22 2.64 0.55
CA ASN A 24 -17.38 1.62 -0.06
C ASN A 24 -15.95 1.93 0.34
N SER A 25 -15.55 1.45 1.51
CA SER A 25 -14.32 1.88 2.17
C SER A 25 -13.09 1.11 1.75
N SER A 26 -13.22 0.01 1.01
CA SER A 26 -12.06 -0.79 0.61
C SER A 26 -12.26 -1.65 -0.63
N TRP A 27 -11.16 -1.90 -1.35
CA TRP A 27 -11.06 -2.93 -2.37
C TRP A 27 -10.53 -4.23 -1.78
N LEU A 28 -11.27 -5.32 -1.99
CA LEU A 28 -10.95 -6.65 -1.45
C LEU A 28 -10.03 -7.43 -2.39
N SER A 29 -9.16 -8.25 -1.80
CA SER A 29 -8.49 -9.33 -2.52
C SER A 29 -9.50 -10.40 -2.98
N PRO A 30 -9.19 -11.24 -3.98
CA PRO A 30 -10.10 -12.28 -4.45
C PRO A 30 -10.61 -13.22 -3.36
N SER A 31 -9.78 -13.59 -2.38
CA SER A 31 -10.18 -14.40 -1.23
C SER A 31 -10.99 -13.63 -0.18
N GLY A 32 -10.98 -12.30 -0.22
CA GLY A 32 -11.54 -11.44 0.81
C GLY A 32 -10.72 -11.38 2.11
N LEU A 33 -9.53 -11.99 2.17
CA LEU A 33 -8.67 -11.99 3.35
C LEU A 33 -7.98 -10.64 3.58
N TYR A 34 -7.59 -9.96 2.49
CA TYR A 34 -6.96 -8.65 2.58
C TYR A 34 -7.82 -7.59 1.92
N ALA A 35 -7.72 -6.36 2.40
CA ALA A 35 -8.34 -5.21 1.78
C ALA A 35 -7.39 -4.02 1.75
N PHE A 36 -7.48 -3.21 0.69
CA PHE A 36 -6.86 -1.89 0.60
C PHE A 36 -7.93 -0.81 0.70
N GLY A 37 -7.77 0.15 1.60
CA GLY A 37 -8.68 1.29 1.69
C GLY A 37 -8.67 1.97 3.06
N PHE A 38 -9.80 2.56 3.43
CA PHE A 38 -9.98 3.30 4.67
C PHE A 38 -10.11 2.37 5.89
N TYR A 39 -9.44 2.75 6.98
CA TYR A 39 -9.64 2.19 8.31
C TYR A 39 -9.67 3.29 9.37
N ASN A 40 -10.35 3.03 10.48
CA ASN A 40 -10.53 4.01 11.55
C ASN A 40 -9.23 4.21 12.34
N VAL A 41 -8.93 5.45 12.67
CA VAL A 41 -7.91 5.86 13.65
C VAL A 41 -8.55 6.80 14.67
N THR A 42 -7.85 7.13 15.77
CA THR A 42 -8.41 7.91 16.88
C THR A 42 -9.14 9.19 16.44
N ASN A 43 -8.63 9.88 15.42
CA ASN A 43 -9.15 11.17 14.97
C ASN A 43 -9.57 11.18 13.49
N GLY A 44 -10.05 10.05 12.95
CA GLY A 44 -10.56 10.02 11.56
C GLY A 44 -10.27 8.70 10.86
N TYR A 45 -9.80 8.79 9.62
CA TYR A 45 -9.50 7.64 8.78
C TYR A 45 -8.07 7.70 8.27
N ALA A 46 -7.42 6.55 8.20
CA ALA A 46 -6.18 6.38 7.46
C ALA A 46 -6.41 5.43 6.28
N ILE A 47 -5.45 5.40 5.36
CA ILE A 47 -5.47 4.50 4.20
C ILE A 47 -4.44 3.42 4.45
N GLY A 48 -4.82 2.17 4.27
CA GLY A 48 -3.93 1.06 4.55
C GLY A 48 -4.37 -0.26 3.93
N ILE A 49 -3.55 -1.27 4.19
CA ILE A 49 -3.86 -2.67 3.95
C ILE A 49 -4.14 -3.32 5.30
N PHE A 50 -5.23 -4.06 5.39
CA PHE A 50 -5.62 -4.75 6.62
C PHE A 50 -6.23 -6.12 6.31
N LEU A 51 -6.19 -7.00 7.32
CA LEU A 51 -6.93 -8.25 7.29
C LEU A 51 -8.42 -7.95 7.33
N ALA A 52 -9.13 -8.36 6.28
CA ALA A 52 -10.56 -8.25 6.17
C ALA A 52 -11.25 -9.47 6.81
N GLY A 53 -12.49 -9.27 7.25
CA GLY A 53 -13.30 -10.31 7.88
C GLY A 53 -13.11 -10.47 9.39
N ILE A 54 -12.23 -9.69 10.02
CA ILE A 54 -12.11 -9.59 11.48
C ILE A 54 -12.66 -8.23 11.97
N PRO A 55 -13.45 -8.18 13.07
CA PRO A 55 -14.01 -6.94 13.58
C PRO A 55 -12.95 -5.91 13.97
N GLU A 56 -11.85 -6.39 14.56
CA GLU A 56 -10.68 -5.59 14.89
C GLU A 56 -9.69 -5.67 13.74
N LYS A 57 -9.66 -4.65 12.89
CA LYS A 57 -8.81 -4.62 11.69
C LYS A 57 -7.34 -4.66 12.08
N THR A 58 -6.67 -5.78 11.85
CA THR A 58 -5.20 -5.85 11.90
C THR A 58 -4.63 -5.16 10.66
N VAL A 59 -4.06 -3.97 10.86
CA VAL A 59 -3.42 -3.19 9.80
C VAL A 59 -2.00 -3.69 9.60
N VAL A 60 -1.63 -3.93 8.34
CA VAL A 60 -0.31 -4.48 7.95
C VAL A 60 0.48 -3.52 7.06
N TRP A 61 -0.16 -2.43 6.62
CA TRP A 61 0.48 -1.38 5.85
C TRP A 61 -0.31 -0.07 5.95
N THR A 62 0.35 1.06 6.12
CA THR A 62 -0.30 2.40 6.19
C THR A 62 0.33 3.37 5.19
N ALA A 63 -0.48 3.94 4.30
CA ALA A 63 -0.06 5.03 3.42
C ALA A 63 0.20 6.30 4.20
N ASN A 64 1.27 7.04 3.86
CA ASN A 64 1.58 8.35 4.43
C ASN A 64 1.44 8.39 5.96
N ARG A 65 1.99 7.35 6.63
CA ARG A 65 1.74 7.07 8.05
C ARG A 65 2.08 8.21 9.02
N ASP A 66 2.99 9.11 8.62
CA ASP A 66 3.39 10.29 9.41
C ASP A 66 2.49 11.51 9.19
N ASP A 67 1.72 11.52 8.10
CA ASP A 67 0.79 12.57 7.71
C ASP A 67 -0.63 11.99 7.59
N ALA A 68 -1.12 11.43 8.69
CA ALA A 68 -2.46 10.87 8.75
C ALA A 68 -3.49 11.95 8.38
N VAL A 69 -4.24 11.71 7.31
CA VAL A 69 -5.20 12.68 6.80
C VAL A 69 -6.49 12.55 7.58
N SER A 70 -6.88 13.60 8.31
CA SER A 70 -8.22 13.67 8.90
C SER A 70 -9.10 14.61 8.09
N PRO A 71 -9.88 14.09 7.12
CA PRO A 71 -11.02 14.88 6.71
C PRO A 71 -12.29 14.04 6.59
N ILE A 72 -13.35 14.64 7.09
CA ILE A 72 -14.72 14.38 6.66
C ILE A 72 -14.77 14.80 5.17
N ASN A 73 -15.46 14.01 4.34
CA ASN A 73 -15.63 14.25 2.90
C ASN A 73 -14.39 14.11 2.00
N VAL A 74 -13.69 12.98 2.13
CA VAL A 74 -12.62 12.59 1.18
C VAL A 74 -13.00 11.41 0.31
N VAL A 75 -12.36 11.37 -0.86
CA VAL A 75 -12.43 10.26 -1.81
C VAL A 75 -11.01 9.76 -2.07
N LEU A 76 -10.79 8.46 -1.87
CA LEU A 76 -9.58 7.81 -2.36
C LEU A 76 -9.83 7.43 -3.82
N LEU A 77 -9.08 8.03 -4.75
CA LEU A 77 -9.30 7.92 -6.18
C LEU A 77 -8.05 7.37 -6.87
N LEU A 78 -8.24 6.30 -7.65
CA LEU A 78 -7.29 5.92 -8.69
C LEU A 78 -7.60 6.75 -9.93
N THR A 79 -6.81 7.77 -10.20
CA THR A 79 -7.09 8.75 -11.26
C THR A 79 -6.87 8.17 -12.66
N ASN A 80 -7.43 8.83 -13.68
CA ASN A 80 -7.24 8.45 -15.08
C ASN A 80 -5.80 8.60 -15.58
N ASP A 81 -4.98 9.44 -14.93
CA ASP A 81 -3.54 9.56 -15.20
C ASP A 81 -2.70 8.55 -14.39
N GLY A 82 -3.33 7.69 -13.59
CA GLY A 82 -2.69 6.55 -12.95
C GLY A 82 -2.08 6.81 -11.58
N ARG A 83 -2.43 7.93 -10.94
CA ARG A 83 -2.04 8.24 -9.56
C ARG A 83 -3.08 7.71 -8.59
N LEU A 84 -2.63 7.34 -7.40
CA LEU A 84 -3.54 7.12 -6.28
C LEU A 84 -3.51 8.39 -5.42
N ILE A 85 -4.65 9.07 -5.31
CA ILE A 85 -4.76 10.32 -4.56
C ILE A 85 -5.87 10.23 -3.53
N LEU A 86 -5.71 10.97 -2.44
CA LEU A 86 -6.80 11.33 -1.56
C LEU A 86 -7.29 12.72 -1.97
N GLN A 87 -8.48 12.79 -2.54
CA GLN A 87 -9.10 14.01 -3.04
C GLN A 87 -10.11 14.55 -2.03
N HIS A 88 -10.03 15.85 -1.77
CA HIS A 88 -11.00 16.61 -0.98
C HIS A 88 -12.10 17.19 -1.88
N GLU A 89 -13.27 17.50 -1.32
CA GLU A 89 -14.41 18.09 -2.05
C GLU A 89 -14.07 19.41 -2.78
N ASN A 90 -13.12 20.18 -2.26
CA ASN A 90 -12.69 21.45 -2.86
C ASN A 90 -11.77 21.27 -4.09
N GLY A 91 -11.41 20.03 -4.44
CA GLY A 91 -10.56 19.68 -5.57
C GLY A 91 -9.07 19.56 -5.23
N ASP A 92 -8.63 19.98 -4.04
CA ASP A 92 -7.27 19.74 -3.56
C ASP A 92 -7.09 18.24 -3.24
N GLY A 93 -5.86 17.74 -3.34
CA GLY A 93 -5.61 16.33 -3.08
C GLY A 93 -4.18 16.02 -2.67
N ILE A 94 -4.05 15.01 -1.82
CA ILE A 94 -2.77 14.46 -1.36
C ILE A 94 -2.44 13.27 -2.24
N VAL A 95 -1.24 13.25 -2.80
CA VAL A 95 -0.78 12.11 -3.59
C VAL A 95 -0.33 11.00 -2.64
N ILE A 96 -0.95 9.82 -2.76
CA ILE A 96 -0.62 8.63 -1.97
C ILE A 96 0.41 7.79 -2.73
N VAL A 97 0.18 7.58 -4.04
CA VAL A 97 1.10 6.88 -4.92
C VAL A 97 1.23 7.66 -6.23
N ASN A 98 2.46 7.93 -6.64
CA ASN A 98 2.78 8.58 -7.91
C ASN A 98 3.71 7.70 -8.75
N PRO A 99 3.18 6.76 -9.56
CA PRO A 99 4.01 5.94 -10.42
C PRO A 99 4.66 6.79 -11.52
N ASN A 100 5.93 6.54 -11.82
CA ASN A 100 6.65 7.24 -12.90
C ASN A 100 6.17 6.85 -14.32
N THR A 101 5.16 5.98 -14.42
CA THR A 101 4.67 5.46 -15.70
C THR A 101 3.15 5.28 -15.66
N SER A 102 2.52 5.23 -16.84
CA SER A 102 1.06 5.09 -16.96
C SER A 102 0.54 3.81 -16.30
N VAL A 103 -0.43 3.97 -15.40
CA VAL A 103 -1.20 2.88 -14.79
C VAL A 103 -2.51 2.70 -15.56
N ALA A 104 -2.89 1.45 -15.80
CA ALA A 104 -4.18 1.08 -16.37
C ALA A 104 -5.13 0.48 -15.32
N SER A 105 -4.60 -0.17 -14.28
CA SER A 105 -5.40 -0.74 -13.23
C SER A 105 -4.60 -1.02 -11.95
N ALA A 106 -5.31 -1.36 -10.87
CA ALA A 106 -4.75 -1.83 -9.62
C ALA A 106 -5.36 -3.17 -9.22
N SER A 107 -4.75 -3.86 -8.26
CA SER A 107 -5.37 -5.02 -7.60
C SER A 107 -4.88 -5.18 -6.17
N MET A 108 -5.77 -5.65 -5.30
CA MET A 108 -5.41 -6.20 -4.00
C MET A 108 -5.18 -7.70 -4.16
N LEU A 109 -3.97 -8.19 -3.88
CA LEU A 109 -3.63 -9.60 -4.03
C LEU A 109 -3.85 -10.39 -2.73
N ASP A 110 -4.06 -11.70 -2.86
CA ASP A 110 -4.30 -12.60 -1.71
C ASP A 110 -3.09 -12.81 -0.81
N ASN A 111 -1.90 -12.36 -1.22
CA ASN A 111 -0.72 -12.32 -0.37
C ASN A 111 -0.59 -10.99 0.41
N GLY A 112 -1.57 -10.08 0.30
CA GLY A 112 -1.52 -8.78 0.96
C GLY A 112 -0.73 -7.72 0.20
N ASN A 113 -0.32 -7.98 -1.04
CA ASN A 113 0.34 -7.00 -1.89
C ASN A 113 -0.71 -6.17 -2.67
N PHE A 114 -0.68 -4.84 -2.51
CA PHE A 114 -1.47 -3.93 -3.34
C PHE A 114 -0.60 -3.46 -4.51
N VAL A 115 -1.08 -3.62 -5.73
CA VAL A 115 -0.25 -3.50 -6.94
C VAL A 115 -0.91 -2.58 -7.96
N LEU A 116 -0.12 -1.73 -8.61
CA LEU A 116 -0.52 -0.93 -9.78
C LEU A 116 0.13 -1.50 -11.04
N TYR A 117 -0.66 -1.66 -12.10
CA TYR A 117 -0.28 -2.28 -13.36
C TYR A 117 -0.36 -1.30 -14.53
N LYS A 118 0.57 -1.46 -15.48
CA LYS A 118 0.43 -0.93 -16.84
C LYS A 118 -0.64 -1.70 -17.62
N SER A 119 -1.04 -1.18 -18.78
CA SER A 119 -1.90 -1.91 -19.73
C SER A 119 -1.30 -3.24 -20.18
N SER A 120 0.02 -3.37 -20.19
CA SER A 120 0.77 -4.60 -20.47
C SER A 120 0.82 -5.59 -19.29
N GLN A 121 0.07 -5.35 -18.21
CA GLN A 121 0.08 -6.12 -16.96
C GLN A 121 1.43 -6.16 -16.24
N ILE A 122 2.35 -5.25 -16.59
CA ILE A 122 3.62 -5.07 -15.88
C ILE A 122 3.36 -4.23 -14.64
N ILE A 123 3.87 -4.70 -13.49
CA ILE A 123 3.83 -3.97 -12.22
C ILE A 123 4.66 -2.69 -12.34
N THR A 124 4.06 -1.54 -12.02
CA THR A 124 4.79 -0.26 -11.94
C THR A 124 4.98 0.23 -10.51
N TRP A 125 4.17 -0.25 -9.57
CA TRP A 125 4.28 0.06 -8.15
C TRP A 125 3.63 -1.07 -7.35
N GLN A 126 4.16 -1.37 -6.18
CA GLN A 126 3.59 -2.33 -5.25
C GLN A 126 3.87 -1.95 -3.79
N SER A 127 2.95 -2.29 -2.88
CA SER A 127 3.10 -2.00 -1.45
C SER A 127 4.27 -2.75 -0.83
N PHE A 128 4.59 -3.94 -1.35
CA PHE A 128 5.69 -4.76 -0.87
C PHE A 128 7.07 -4.08 -0.95
N ASP A 129 7.27 -3.17 -1.90
CA ASP A 129 8.54 -2.41 -2.05
C ASP A 129 8.63 -1.18 -1.12
N ASN A 130 7.53 -0.88 -0.40
CA ASN A 130 7.36 0.27 0.46
C ASN A 130 6.81 -0.17 1.85
N PRO A 131 7.51 -1.06 2.58
CA PRO A 131 7.02 -1.56 3.85
C PRO A 131 6.88 -0.44 4.89
N THR A 132 6.06 -0.69 5.92
CA THR A 132 5.83 0.26 7.03
C THR A 132 6.33 -0.32 8.34
N ASP A 133 5.49 -1.10 9.04
CA ASP A 133 5.81 -1.74 10.32
C ASP A 133 5.74 -3.28 10.28
N THR A 134 5.19 -3.84 9.21
CA THR A 134 4.94 -5.29 9.06
C THR A 134 5.62 -5.84 7.81
N LEU A 135 6.16 -7.07 7.91
CA LEU A 135 6.64 -7.86 6.78
C LEU A 135 5.70 -9.05 6.57
N LEU A 136 5.07 -9.13 5.39
CA LEU A 136 4.10 -10.18 5.08
C LEU A 136 4.76 -11.44 4.46
N PRO A 137 4.10 -12.61 4.53
CA PRO A 137 4.58 -13.80 3.83
C PRO A 137 4.79 -13.55 2.34
N GLY A 138 5.99 -13.90 1.84
CA GLY A 138 6.38 -13.66 0.45
C GLY A 138 6.87 -12.25 0.14
N GLN A 139 6.83 -11.32 1.10
CA GLN A 139 7.46 -10.01 0.98
C GLN A 139 8.96 -10.10 1.25
N HIS A 140 9.76 -9.47 0.38
CA HIS A 140 11.20 -9.41 0.54
C HIS A 140 11.64 -8.02 1.03
N LEU A 141 12.31 -7.96 2.18
CA LEU A 141 12.94 -6.71 2.63
C LEU A 141 14.28 -6.53 1.90
N SER A 142 14.27 -5.69 0.87
CA SER A 142 15.47 -5.41 0.06
C SER A 142 16.57 -4.74 0.86
N VAL A 143 17.82 -5.00 0.48
CA VAL A 143 19.00 -4.40 1.12
C VAL A 143 18.90 -2.87 1.12
N GLY A 144 19.20 -2.27 2.28
CA GLY A 144 19.12 -0.84 2.51
C GLY A 144 17.72 -0.34 2.88
N LYS A 145 16.68 -1.18 2.82
CA LYS A 145 15.34 -0.83 3.27
C LYS A 145 15.15 -1.08 4.76
N ASP A 146 14.19 -0.34 5.29
CA ASP A 146 13.83 -0.30 6.70
C ASP A 146 12.35 -0.60 6.90
N ILE A 147 12.05 -1.13 8.08
CA ILE A 147 10.71 -1.23 8.65
C ILE A 147 10.78 -0.53 10.00
N PHE A 148 9.81 0.34 10.29
CA PHE A 148 9.73 1.08 11.55
C PHE A 148 8.48 0.70 12.30
N SER A 149 8.56 0.56 13.63
CA SER A 149 7.37 0.33 14.45
C SER A 149 6.36 1.47 14.30
N SER A 150 5.11 1.22 14.64
CA SER A 150 4.15 2.30 14.92
C SER A 150 4.47 2.98 16.26
N VAL A 151 3.97 4.20 16.48
CA VAL A 151 4.05 4.90 17.77
C VAL A 151 3.25 4.16 18.84
N SER A 152 2.07 3.66 18.48
CA SER A 152 1.22 2.81 19.31
C SER A 152 0.27 1.98 18.43
N GLU A 153 -0.54 1.12 19.04
CA GLU A 153 -1.58 0.36 18.33
C GLU A 153 -2.62 1.26 17.64
N THR A 154 -2.85 2.47 18.18
CA THR A 154 -3.84 3.44 17.68
C THR A 154 -3.23 4.57 16.86
N ASN A 155 -1.91 4.72 16.87
CA ASN A 155 -1.20 5.74 16.12
C ASN A 155 -0.19 5.08 15.17
N PRO A 156 -0.52 5.00 13.87
CA PRO A 156 0.32 4.32 12.89
C PRO A 156 1.57 5.13 12.51
N ALA A 157 1.79 6.34 13.02
CA ALA A 157 2.98 7.14 12.73
C ALA A 157 4.28 6.41 13.08
N THR A 158 5.39 6.84 12.46
CA THR A 158 6.71 6.24 12.65
C THR A 158 7.16 6.31 14.10
N GLY A 159 7.32 5.15 14.72
CA GLY A 159 7.80 4.97 16.08
C GLY A 159 9.33 4.88 16.16
N ILE A 160 9.82 4.48 17.34
CA ILE A 160 11.24 4.53 17.68
C ILE A 160 12.01 3.24 17.37
N PHE A 161 11.34 2.13 17.09
CA PHE A 161 12.00 0.86 16.79
C PHE A 161 12.13 0.67 15.28
N ARG A 162 13.26 0.10 14.84
CA ARG A 162 13.59 -0.10 13.43
C ARG A 162 14.22 -1.47 13.20
N LEU A 163 13.79 -2.13 12.13
CA LEU A 163 14.48 -3.26 11.51
C LEU A 163 15.06 -2.80 10.17
N LYS A 164 16.33 -3.09 9.89
CA LYS A 164 17.01 -2.73 8.64
C LYS A 164 17.64 -3.95 7.99
N MET A 165 17.44 -4.11 6.69
CA MET A 165 18.24 -5.04 5.91
C MET A 165 19.59 -4.40 5.58
N GLN A 166 20.65 -4.87 6.24
CA GLN A 166 22.00 -4.32 6.07
C GLN A 166 22.62 -4.69 4.72
N TYR A 167 23.48 -3.80 4.21
CA TYR A 167 24.36 -4.16 3.10
C TYR A 167 25.33 -5.26 3.54
N PRO A 168 25.64 -6.24 2.66
CA PRO A 168 26.75 -7.14 2.91
C PRO A 168 28.02 -6.35 3.20
N VAL A 169 28.77 -6.77 4.21
CA VAL A 169 30.04 -6.13 4.59
C VAL A 169 30.97 -6.08 3.37
N GLY A 170 31.46 -4.88 3.02
CA GLY A 170 32.29 -4.62 1.84
C GLY A 170 31.56 -4.09 0.59
N ALA A 171 30.23 -3.96 0.62
CA ALA A 171 29.46 -3.40 -0.51
C ALA A 171 29.38 -1.85 -0.49
N GLU A 172 29.58 -1.20 0.68
CA GLU A 172 29.61 0.27 0.77
C GLU A 172 30.88 0.86 0.13
N ASP A 173 32.00 0.14 0.17
CA ASP A 173 33.28 0.54 -0.42
C ASP A 173 33.25 0.60 -1.96
N MET A 174 32.27 -0.04 -2.61
CA MET A 174 32.12 0.00 -4.07
C MET A 174 31.31 1.21 -4.56
N LYS A 175 30.44 1.79 -3.73
CA LYS A 175 29.65 2.97 -4.11
C LYS A 175 30.44 4.28 -3.97
N ASN A 176 31.39 4.32 -3.04
CA ASN A 176 32.25 5.50 -2.84
C ASN A 176 33.48 5.56 -3.75
N ASN A 177 33.70 4.53 -4.58
CA ASN A 177 34.85 4.45 -5.51
C ASN A 177 34.47 4.52 -7.00
N ALA A 178 33.21 4.82 -7.32
CA ALA A 178 32.81 5.11 -8.70
C ALA A 178 32.92 6.64 -8.92
N TYR A 179 34.11 7.07 -9.38
CA TYR A 179 34.34 8.38 -10.01
C TYR A 179 33.76 8.40 -11.43
#